data_AF-A0A952LI23-F1
#
_entry.id   AF-A0A952LI23-F1
#
_cell.length_a   1.000
_cell.length_b   1.000
_cell.length_c   1.000
_cell.angle_alpha   90.00
_cell.angle_beta   90.00
_cell.angle_gamma   90.00
#
_symmetry.space_group_name_H-M   'P 1'
#
loop_
_entity.id
_entity.type
_entity.pdbx_description
1 polymer ?
#
loop_
_entity_poly.entity_id
_entity_poly.type
_entity_poly.pdbx_seq_one_letter_code
_entity_poly.pdbx_strand_id
1 'polypeptide(L)'
;MTVSVVEYEILLRKAVSKVPSSGFGLFSLYKYPAKFIPQVPAFVMENYAKKGMKVFDPFAGFGTVGYTARIYGLDYELWDLNPLLNYFHHLCEIEPNFSYKELINKIKNYRQEFIPQWSNFEYWYPKEFISLLSEAWGFYHYAADEYMKKLLLIPLLKATKFFSYADEKIHKLYKSKHAKAKVEQLIKEDCKGLFYSFLEDQFENLKQKLKEYQSLNPEKVNYKIKAG
;
A
#
# COMPACT_ATOMS: atom_id res chain seq x y z
N MET A 1 -41.14 11.90 -25.85
CA MET A 1 -40.96 10.46 -25.56
C MET A 1 -40.33 10.36 -24.18
N THR A 2 -41.07 9.89 -23.18
CA THR A 2 -40.53 9.56 -21.86
C THR A 2 -39.78 8.23 -21.97
N VAL A 3 -38.45 8.28 -21.93
CA VAL A 3 -37.62 7.07 -21.83
C VAL A 3 -37.91 6.47 -20.44
N SER A 4 -38.56 5.32 -20.39
CA SER A 4 -38.71 4.57 -19.14
C SER A 4 -37.32 4.16 -18.68
N VAL A 5 -36.81 4.80 -17.63
CA VAL A 5 -35.54 4.41 -17.02
C VAL A 5 -35.78 3.09 -16.32
N VAL A 6 -35.14 2.03 -16.81
CA VAL A 6 -35.13 0.73 -16.12
C VAL A 6 -34.00 0.77 -15.11
N GLU A 7 -34.35 0.80 -13.83
CA GLU A 7 -33.39 0.71 -12.74
C GLU A 7 -33.20 -0.76 -12.34
N TYR A 8 -31.95 -1.17 -12.14
CA TYR A 8 -31.59 -2.50 -11.65
C TYR A 8 -30.82 -2.35 -10.34
N GLU A 9 -31.29 -3.04 -9.29
CA GLU A 9 -30.54 -3.15 -8.05
C GLU A 9 -29.36 -4.10 -8.24
N ILE A 10 -28.16 -3.67 -7.83
CA ILE A 10 -26.96 -4.50 -7.93
C ILE A 10 -26.10 -4.40 -6.67
N LEU A 11 -25.66 -5.57 -6.20
CA LEU A 11 -24.64 -5.68 -5.16
C LEU A 11 -23.31 -6.10 -5.79
N LEU A 12 -22.44 -5.13 -6.07
CA LEU A 12 -21.16 -5.36 -6.77
C LEU A 12 -20.28 -6.44 -6.13
N ARG A 13 -20.33 -6.58 -4.80
CA ARG A 13 -19.59 -7.63 -4.07
C ARG A 13 -20.05 -9.05 -4.37
N LYS A 14 -21.27 -9.23 -4.89
CA LYS A 14 -21.79 -10.51 -5.34
C LYS A 14 -21.76 -10.66 -6.87
N ALA A 15 -21.78 -9.54 -7.60
CA ALA A 15 -21.80 -9.55 -9.06
C ALA A 15 -20.46 -9.94 -9.69
N VAL A 16 -19.35 -9.71 -8.99
CA VAL A 16 -17.99 -10.02 -9.48
C VAL A 16 -17.42 -11.21 -8.71
N SER A 17 -17.06 -12.28 -9.40
CA SER A 17 -16.48 -13.49 -8.80
C SER A 17 -14.96 -13.53 -8.84
N LYS A 18 -14.32 -12.86 -9.82
CA LYS A 18 -12.87 -12.92 -10.02
C LYS A 18 -12.06 -12.24 -8.91
N VAL A 19 -12.65 -11.34 -8.14
CA VAL A 19 -12.02 -10.70 -6.97
C VAL A 19 -12.80 -11.05 -5.69
N PRO A 20 -12.33 -12.01 -4.88
CA PRO A 20 -13.14 -12.63 -3.81
C PRO A 20 -13.66 -11.67 -2.74
N SER A 21 -12.86 -10.65 -2.40
CA SER A 21 -13.26 -9.64 -1.42
C SER A 21 -12.50 -8.34 -1.62
N SER A 22 -12.95 -7.26 -0.99
CA SER A 22 -12.22 -5.98 -0.98
C SER A 22 -10.90 -6.05 -0.20
N GLY A 23 -10.73 -7.10 0.61
CA GLY A 23 -9.55 -7.39 1.43
C GLY A 23 -8.54 -8.32 0.76
N PHE A 24 -8.79 -8.76 -0.47
CA PHE A 24 -8.00 -9.79 -1.13
C PHE A 24 -6.79 -9.19 -1.84
N GLY A 25 -5.61 -9.76 -1.63
CA GLY A 25 -4.40 -9.36 -2.32
C GLY A 25 -3.97 -7.91 -2.09
N LEU A 26 -3.42 -7.27 -3.13
CA LEU A 26 -2.88 -5.91 -3.05
C LEU A 26 -3.90 -4.86 -2.62
N PHE A 27 -5.19 -5.06 -2.92
CA PHE A 27 -6.24 -4.06 -2.74
C PHE A 27 -6.39 -3.56 -1.30
N SER A 28 -5.94 -4.32 -0.31
CA SER A 28 -5.98 -3.93 1.11
C SER A 28 -4.60 -3.74 1.75
N LEU A 29 -3.53 -3.73 0.96
CA LEU A 29 -2.17 -3.74 1.47
C LEU A 29 -1.80 -2.45 2.22
N TYR A 30 -2.35 -1.33 1.78
CA TYR A 30 -2.22 -0.03 2.43
C TYR A 30 -3.57 0.71 2.52
N LYS A 31 -3.71 1.51 3.58
CA LYS A 31 -4.90 2.34 3.80
C LYS A 31 -4.74 3.65 3.02
N TYR A 32 -5.47 3.76 1.91
CA TYR A 32 -5.58 4.97 1.10
C TYR A 32 -7.00 5.54 1.21
N PRO A 33 -7.17 6.86 1.41
CA PRO A 33 -8.50 7.48 1.54
C PRO A 33 -9.32 7.29 0.26
N ALA A 34 -10.63 7.13 0.42
CA ALA A 34 -11.61 7.11 -0.69
C ALA A 34 -11.29 6.15 -1.85
N LYS A 35 -10.54 5.07 -1.62
CA LYS A 35 -10.26 4.06 -2.65
C LYS A 35 -11.51 3.25 -2.99
N PHE A 36 -11.69 2.91 -4.26
CA PHE A 36 -12.72 1.95 -4.67
C PHE A 36 -12.47 0.57 -4.06
N ILE A 37 -13.55 -0.16 -3.81
CA ILE A 37 -13.46 -1.62 -3.71
C ILE A 37 -13.14 -2.17 -5.10
N PRO A 38 -12.31 -3.22 -5.23
CA PRO A 38 -11.89 -3.74 -6.53
C PRO A 38 -13.04 -4.29 -7.37
N GLN A 39 -14.17 -4.63 -6.76
CA GLN A 39 -15.37 -5.08 -7.45
C GLN A 39 -16.01 -4.00 -8.33
N VAL A 40 -15.80 -2.71 -8.01
CA VAL A 40 -16.30 -1.60 -8.85
C VAL A 40 -15.62 -1.61 -10.23
N PRO A 41 -14.28 -1.46 -10.35
CA PRO A 41 -13.65 -1.53 -11.66
C PRO A 41 -13.78 -2.91 -12.31
N ALA A 42 -13.80 -3.99 -11.53
CA ALA A 42 -13.96 -5.33 -12.07
C ALA A 42 -15.31 -5.51 -12.79
N PHE A 43 -16.40 -5.03 -12.18
CA PHE A 43 -17.72 -5.06 -12.80
C PHE A 43 -17.73 -4.28 -14.13
N VAL A 44 -17.12 -3.10 -14.15
CA VAL A 44 -17.03 -2.30 -15.37
C VAL A 44 -16.23 -3.03 -16.46
N MET A 45 -15.11 -3.65 -16.10
CA MET A 45 -14.28 -4.40 -17.04
C MET A 45 -14.98 -5.66 -17.56
N GLU A 46 -15.66 -6.43 -16.71
CA GLU A 46 -16.40 -7.65 -17.11
C GLU A 46 -17.52 -7.36 -18.10
N ASN A 47 -18.22 -6.24 -17.93
CA ASN A 47 -19.45 -5.96 -18.69
C ASN A 47 -19.22 -5.06 -19.91
N TYR A 48 -18.17 -4.23 -19.90
CA TYR A 48 -17.99 -3.20 -20.93
C TYR A 48 -16.63 -3.22 -21.62
N ALA A 49 -15.60 -3.86 -21.05
CA ALA A 49 -14.32 -3.95 -21.73
C ALA A 49 -14.33 -5.02 -22.82
N LYS A 50 -13.58 -4.76 -23.88
CA LYS A 50 -13.34 -5.70 -24.99
C LYS A 50 -11.84 -5.85 -25.19
N LYS A 51 -11.43 -6.98 -25.77
CA LYS A 51 -10.03 -7.20 -26.14
C LYS A 51 -9.49 -6.03 -26.97
N GLY A 52 -8.33 -5.51 -26.57
CA GLY A 52 -7.68 -4.37 -27.22
C GLY A 52 -8.14 -2.99 -26.71
N MET A 53 -9.13 -2.92 -25.82
CA MET A 53 -9.46 -1.68 -25.11
C MET A 53 -8.40 -1.35 -24.06
N LYS A 54 -8.30 -0.05 -23.74
CA LYS A 54 -7.45 0.50 -22.70
C LYS A 54 -8.31 1.16 -21.62
N VAL A 55 -7.92 0.98 -20.36
CA VAL A 55 -8.56 1.63 -19.21
C VAL A 55 -7.80 2.89 -18.85
N PHE A 56 -8.50 3.99 -18.62
CA PHE A 56 -7.89 5.23 -18.15
C PHE A 56 -8.53 5.66 -16.82
N ASP A 57 -7.70 5.87 -15.80
CA ASP A 57 -8.12 6.39 -14.51
C ASP A 57 -7.34 7.68 -14.18
N PRO A 58 -7.98 8.86 -14.28
CA PRO A 58 -7.33 10.14 -13.99
C PRO A 58 -7.17 10.45 -12.49
N PHE A 59 -7.68 9.59 -11.59
CA PHE A 59 -7.65 9.78 -10.13
C PHE A 59 -7.32 8.48 -9.41
N ALA A 60 -6.21 7.85 -9.80
CA ALA A 60 -5.93 6.45 -9.54
C ALA A 60 -5.66 6.11 -8.06
N GLY A 61 -5.24 7.08 -7.26
CA GLY A 61 -4.93 6.93 -5.84
C GLY A 61 -3.95 5.79 -5.57
N PHE A 62 -4.46 4.70 -4.97
CA PHE A 62 -3.66 3.51 -4.66
C PHE A 62 -3.40 2.58 -5.87
N GLY A 63 -4.02 2.85 -7.02
CA GLY A 63 -3.87 2.06 -8.25
C GLY A 63 -4.84 0.89 -8.38
N THR A 64 -5.96 0.89 -7.62
CA THR A 64 -6.97 -0.19 -7.64
C THR A 64 -7.41 -0.52 -9.06
N VAL A 65 -7.68 0.48 -9.90
CA VAL A 65 -8.11 0.26 -11.29
C VAL A 65 -7.03 -0.44 -12.12
N GLY A 66 -5.76 -0.05 -12.00
CA GLY A 66 -4.66 -0.70 -12.71
C GLY A 66 -4.45 -2.16 -12.26
N TYR A 67 -4.48 -2.42 -10.95
CA TYR A 67 -4.38 -3.79 -10.45
C TYR A 67 -5.50 -4.68 -10.97
N THR A 68 -6.72 -4.13 -11.06
CA THR A 68 -7.85 -4.85 -11.63
C THR A 68 -7.70 -5.02 -13.14
N ALA A 69 -7.26 -4.00 -13.88
CA ALA A 69 -7.03 -4.08 -15.33
C ALA A 69 -6.06 -5.21 -15.69
N ARG A 70 -5.00 -5.41 -14.90
CA ARG A 70 -4.08 -6.56 -15.06
C ARG A 70 -4.78 -7.90 -14.90
N ILE A 71 -5.70 -8.04 -13.95
CA ILE A 71 -6.48 -9.28 -13.75
C ILE A 71 -7.34 -9.57 -14.98
N TYR A 72 -7.76 -8.55 -15.74
CA TYR A 72 -8.58 -8.71 -16.95
C TYR A 72 -7.78 -8.63 -18.27
N GLY A 73 -6.44 -8.57 -18.22
CA GLY A 73 -5.63 -8.51 -19.43
C GLY A 73 -5.81 -7.22 -20.25
N LEU A 74 -6.11 -6.10 -19.57
CA LEU A 74 -6.33 -4.80 -20.21
C LEU A 74 -5.14 -3.87 -20.00
N ASP A 75 -4.69 -3.23 -21.08
CA ASP A 75 -3.76 -2.10 -20.99
C ASP A 75 -4.39 -0.95 -20.22
N TYR A 76 -3.58 -0.13 -19.54
CA TYR A 76 -4.14 0.98 -18.76
C TYR A 76 -3.22 2.20 -18.63
N GLU A 77 -3.82 3.34 -18.31
CA GLU A 77 -3.12 4.57 -17.95
C GLU A 77 -3.69 5.11 -16.62
N LEU A 78 -2.82 5.39 -15.65
CA LEU A 78 -3.20 5.88 -14.32
C LEU A 78 -2.56 7.23 -14.05
N TRP A 79 -3.36 8.22 -13.70
CA TRP A 79 -2.86 9.52 -13.24
C TRP A 79 -3.28 9.76 -11.79
N ASP A 80 -2.42 10.40 -11.01
CA ASP A 80 -2.79 10.96 -9.71
C ASP A 80 -1.84 12.11 -9.34
N LEU A 81 -2.34 13.12 -8.64
CA LEU A 81 -1.51 14.21 -8.12
C LEU A 81 -0.56 13.71 -7.01
N ASN A 82 -0.92 12.64 -6.33
CA ASN A 82 -0.11 12.07 -5.27
C ASN A 82 1.06 11.26 -5.88
N PRO A 83 2.33 11.66 -5.64
CA PRO A 83 3.48 10.94 -6.18
C PRO A 83 3.59 9.50 -5.65
N LEU A 84 2.89 9.16 -4.56
CA LEU A 84 2.83 7.79 -4.03
C LEU A 84 2.28 6.78 -5.03
N LEU A 85 1.51 7.20 -6.04
CA LEU A 85 1.02 6.29 -7.09
C LEU A 85 2.19 5.57 -7.79
N ASN A 86 3.30 6.27 -8.07
CA ASN A 86 4.48 5.65 -8.69
C ASN A 86 5.02 4.49 -7.85
N TYR A 87 5.00 4.63 -6.53
CA TYR A 87 5.53 3.60 -5.64
C TYR A 87 4.55 2.46 -5.40
N PHE A 88 3.26 2.78 -5.22
CA PHE A 88 2.24 1.78 -4.98
C PHE A 88 2.03 0.90 -6.21
N HIS A 89 1.93 1.50 -7.40
CA HIS A 89 1.70 0.76 -8.63
C HIS A 89 2.68 -0.41 -8.82
N HIS A 90 3.97 -0.21 -8.56
CA HIS A 90 4.99 -1.25 -8.72
C HIS A 90 4.85 -2.45 -7.76
N LEU A 91 3.96 -2.40 -6.77
CA LEU A 91 3.66 -3.55 -5.90
C LEU A 91 3.11 -4.75 -6.70
N CYS A 92 2.42 -4.50 -7.82
CA CYS A 92 1.92 -5.57 -8.69
C CYS A 92 2.99 -6.29 -9.52
N GLU A 93 4.24 -5.84 -9.45
CA GLU A 93 5.39 -6.46 -10.13
C GLU A 93 6.24 -7.31 -9.17
N ILE A 94 5.91 -7.32 -7.89
CA ILE A 94 6.69 -8.04 -6.89
C ILE A 94 6.34 -9.53 -6.94
N GLU A 95 7.35 -10.36 -7.10
CA GLU A 95 7.25 -11.81 -6.92
C GLU A 95 7.23 -12.16 -5.43
N PRO A 96 6.26 -12.97 -4.93
CA PRO A 96 6.13 -13.29 -3.51
C PRO A 96 7.21 -14.26 -2.98
N ASN A 97 8.28 -14.51 -3.74
CA ASN A 97 9.36 -15.41 -3.38
C ASN A 97 10.57 -14.66 -2.82
N PHE A 98 10.39 -14.05 -1.64
CA PHE A 98 11.47 -13.37 -0.92
C PHE A 98 11.57 -13.84 0.54
N SER A 99 12.78 -13.74 1.10
CA SER A 99 13.06 -13.96 2.52
C SER A 99 13.12 -12.61 3.23
N TYR A 100 12.12 -12.29 4.03
CA TYR A 100 12.15 -11.05 4.82
C TYR A 100 13.08 -11.12 6.03
N LYS A 101 13.46 -12.31 6.50
CA LYS A 101 14.41 -12.48 7.62
C LYS A 101 15.76 -11.86 7.30
N GLU A 102 16.24 -12.03 6.07
CA GLU A 102 17.48 -11.42 5.60
C GLU A 102 17.36 -9.90 5.51
N LEU A 103 16.24 -9.38 4.99
CA LEU A 103 15.99 -7.93 4.93
C LEU A 103 15.99 -7.32 6.33
N ILE A 104 15.35 -7.97 7.29
CA ILE A 104 15.31 -7.51 8.67
C ILE A 104 16.70 -7.55 9.31
N ASN A 105 17.50 -8.57 9.03
CA ASN A 105 18.88 -8.61 9.49
C ASN A 105 19.71 -7.47 8.87
N LYS A 106 19.50 -7.14 7.59
CA LYS A 106 20.15 -5.98 6.95
C LYS A 106 19.76 -4.67 7.63
N ILE A 107 18.48 -4.46 7.90
CA ILE A 107 17.99 -3.28 8.62
C ILE A 107 18.61 -3.22 10.04
N LYS A 108 18.58 -4.33 10.80
CA LYS A 108 19.13 -4.42 12.17
C LYS A 108 20.61 -4.04 12.26
N ASN A 109 21.37 -4.25 11.19
CA ASN A 109 22.81 -3.98 11.14
C ASN A 109 23.17 -2.67 10.42
N TYR A 110 22.18 -1.95 9.89
CA TYR A 110 22.40 -0.66 9.27
C TYR A 110 22.41 0.47 10.31
N ARG A 111 23.28 1.46 10.13
CA ARG A 111 23.49 2.55 11.12
C ARG A 111 23.40 3.95 10.53
N GLN A 112 23.52 4.09 9.20
CA GLN A 112 23.39 5.40 8.58
C GLN A 112 21.91 5.82 8.64
N GLU A 113 21.65 6.99 9.19
CA GLU A 113 20.30 7.51 9.39
C GLU A 113 19.83 8.32 8.18
N PHE A 114 18.54 8.21 7.86
CA PHE A 114 17.83 9.16 7.00
C PHE A 114 16.77 9.89 7.82
N ILE A 115 16.87 11.23 7.86
CA ILE A 115 15.87 12.10 8.47
C ILE A 115 15.28 12.98 7.37
N PRO A 116 13.94 12.96 7.17
CA PRO A 116 13.32 13.80 6.16
C PRO A 116 13.44 15.28 6.53
N GLN A 117 13.59 16.15 5.54
CA GLN A 117 13.57 17.60 5.74
C GLN A 117 12.14 18.07 6.05
N TRP A 118 11.75 17.99 7.32
CA TRP A 118 10.45 18.42 7.78
C TRP A 118 10.54 19.11 9.15
N SER A 119 10.11 20.38 9.20
CA SER A 119 10.32 21.27 10.35
C SER A 119 9.71 20.79 11.66
N ASN A 120 8.66 19.97 11.61
CA ASN A 120 7.95 19.47 12.79
C ASN A 120 8.15 17.96 13.00
N PHE A 121 9.23 17.36 12.50
CA PHE A 121 9.44 15.91 12.60
C PHE A 121 9.38 15.43 14.06
N GLU A 122 10.20 15.98 14.96
CA GLU A 122 10.25 15.56 16.38
C GLU A 122 8.93 15.80 17.13
N TYR A 123 8.07 16.70 16.64
CA TYR A 123 6.73 16.84 17.20
C TYR A 123 5.96 15.54 17.02
N TRP A 124 6.08 14.82 15.90
CA TRP A 124 5.24 13.66 15.59
C TRP A 124 5.73 12.32 16.13
N TYR A 125 6.95 12.25 16.67
CA TYR A 125 7.56 10.98 17.06
C TYR A 125 8.21 11.04 18.44
N PRO A 126 8.15 9.97 19.24
CA PRO A 126 8.99 9.82 20.42
C PRO A 126 10.45 9.58 20.00
N LYS A 127 11.41 10.05 20.81
CA LYS A 127 12.84 9.96 20.50
C LYS A 127 13.33 8.53 20.32
N GLU A 128 12.76 7.61 21.08
CA GLU A 128 13.05 6.17 21.07
C GLU A 128 12.80 5.54 19.69
N PHE A 129 11.72 5.93 19.01
CA PHE A 129 11.40 5.42 17.68
C PHE A 129 12.01 6.25 16.55
N ILE A 130 12.43 7.50 16.79
CA ILE A 130 13.14 8.31 15.78
C ILE A 130 14.40 7.59 15.29
N SER A 131 15.26 7.11 16.19
CA SER A 131 16.51 6.45 15.79
C SER A 131 16.22 5.16 14.98
N LEU A 132 15.32 4.30 15.46
CA LEU A 132 14.94 3.05 14.77
C LEU A 132 14.34 3.31 13.37
N LEU A 133 13.45 4.29 13.26
CA LEU A 133 12.86 4.68 11.97
C LEU A 133 13.91 5.29 11.04
N SER A 134 14.82 6.12 11.57
CA SER A 134 15.83 6.81 10.77
C SER A 134 16.88 5.83 10.21
N GLU A 135 17.30 4.83 11.00
CA GLU A 135 18.17 3.75 10.51
C GLU A 135 17.46 2.90 9.43
N ALA A 136 16.18 2.56 9.65
CA ALA A 136 15.42 1.75 8.70
C ALA A 136 15.16 2.47 7.37
N TRP A 137 14.80 3.76 7.42
CA TRP A 137 14.71 4.60 6.22
C TRP A 137 16.08 4.90 5.62
N GLY A 138 17.14 4.96 6.42
CA GLY A 138 18.51 5.05 5.95
C GLY A 138 18.86 3.86 5.06
N PHE A 139 18.55 2.64 5.50
CA PHE A 139 18.75 1.45 4.68
C PHE A 139 17.97 1.55 3.37
N TYR A 140 16.70 1.96 3.43
CA TYR A 140 15.86 2.16 2.24
C TYR A 140 16.46 3.16 1.23
N HIS A 141 16.98 4.30 1.71
CA HIS A 141 17.46 5.36 0.83
C HIS A 141 18.87 5.13 0.28
N TYR A 142 19.75 4.54 1.07
CA TYR A 142 21.19 4.56 0.81
C TYR A 142 21.80 3.19 0.48
N ALA A 143 21.13 2.08 0.83
CA ALA A 143 21.69 0.73 0.66
C ALA A 143 20.77 -0.27 -0.06
N ALA A 144 19.45 -0.08 -0.01
CA ALA A 144 18.50 -0.95 -0.68
C ALA A 144 18.54 -0.77 -2.20
N ASP A 145 18.60 -1.88 -2.94
CA ASP A 145 18.34 -1.88 -4.38
C ASP A 145 16.85 -1.63 -4.69
N GLU A 146 16.52 -1.45 -5.96
CA GLU A 146 15.15 -1.13 -6.39
C GLU A 146 14.13 -2.22 -6.02
N TYR A 147 14.53 -3.49 -6.00
CA TYR A 147 13.64 -4.57 -5.59
C TYR A 147 13.39 -4.54 -4.08
N MET A 148 14.44 -4.35 -3.29
CA MET A 148 14.33 -4.20 -1.83
C MET A 148 13.49 -2.98 -1.46
N LYS A 149 13.65 -1.85 -2.15
CA LYS A 149 12.82 -0.66 -1.93
C LYS A 149 11.33 -0.96 -2.12
N LYS A 150 10.96 -1.70 -3.17
CA LYS A 150 9.56 -2.13 -3.40
C LYS A 150 9.02 -2.96 -2.22
N LEU A 151 9.85 -3.86 -1.68
CA LEU A 151 9.48 -4.69 -0.51
C LEU A 151 9.38 -3.89 0.79
N LEU A 152 10.27 -2.92 0.99
CA LEU A 152 10.38 -2.12 2.22
C LEU A 152 9.29 -1.06 2.35
N LEU A 153 8.84 -0.51 1.22
CA LEU A 153 7.98 0.67 1.19
C LEU A 153 6.75 0.55 2.12
N ILE A 154 5.92 -0.48 1.94
CA ILE A 154 4.69 -0.62 2.74
C ILE A 154 4.99 -0.90 4.22
N PRO A 155 5.86 -1.86 4.59
CA PRO A 155 6.27 -2.07 5.97
C PRO A 155 6.77 -0.79 6.65
N LEU A 156 7.66 -0.04 6.00
CA LEU A 156 8.23 1.18 6.57
C LEU A 156 7.21 2.32 6.66
N LEU A 157 6.34 2.52 5.68
CA LEU A 157 5.24 3.49 5.77
C LEU A 157 4.30 3.17 6.94
N LYS A 158 3.96 1.89 7.12
CA LYS A 158 3.12 1.45 8.25
C LYS A 158 3.83 1.62 9.59
N ALA A 159 5.12 1.27 9.69
CA ALA A 159 5.91 1.45 10.90
C ALA A 159 6.02 2.92 11.27
N THR A 160 6.30 3.77 10.28
CA THR A 160 6.33 5.23 10.42
C THR A 160 5.03 5.74 11.02
N LYS A 161 3.87 5.32 10.51
CA LYS A 161 2.59 5.75 11.10
C LYS A 161 2.35 5.15 12.48
N PHE A 162 2.62 3.85 12.67
CA PHE A 162 2.31 3.11 13.90
C PHE A 162 3.11 3.62 15.11
N PHE A 163 4.40 3.90 14.94
CA PHE A 163 5.25 4.38 16.02
C PHE A 163 5.24 5.91 16.20
N SER A 164 4.37 6.61 15.46
CA SER A 164 4.16 8.05 15.60
C SER A 164 2.99 8.38 16.55
N TYR A 165 2.94 9.62 17.01
CA TYR A 165 1.79 10.19 17.70
C TYR A 165 0.59 10.46 16.77
N ALA A 166 0.71 10.22 15.45
CA ALA A 166 -0.39 10.37 14.51
C ALA A 166 -1.40 9.22 14.64
N ASP A 167 -2.68 9.55 14.53
CA ASP A 167 -3.75 8.56 14.59
C ASP A 167 -3.78 7.72 13.31
N GLU A 168 -3.46 6.44 13.45
CA GLU A 168 -3.46 5.46 12.36
C GLU A 168 -4.84 5.27 11.71
N LYS A 169 -5.92 5.47 12.47
CA LYS A 169 -7.31 5.28 12.04
C LYS A 169 -7.84 6.47 11.24
N ILE A 170 -7.17 7.61 11.29
CA ILE A 170 -7.58 8.84 10.59
C ILE A 170 -6.65 9.11 9.41
N HIS A 171 -7.20 9.66 8.32
CA HIS A 171 -6.42 10.04 7.13
C HIS A 171 -5.73 11.38 7.29
N LYS A 172 -6.37 12.32 8.01
CA LYS A 172 -5.78 13.59 8.40
C LYS A 172 -4.65 13.35 9.41
N LEU A 173 -3.55 14.08 9.23
CA LEU A 173 -2.47 14.14 10.21
C LEU A 173 -3.00 14.77 11.51
N TYR A 174 -3.18 13.96 12.54
CA TYR A 174 -3.84 14.34 13.78
C TYR A 174 -3.33 13.50 14.96
N LYS A 175 -3.11 14.12 16.12
CA LYS A 175 -2.71 13.42 17.35
C LYS A 175 -3.91 13.20 18.27
N SER A 176 -4.50 12.02 18.24
CA SER A 176 -5.55 11.68 19.19
C SER A 176 -4.98 11.33 20.57
N LYS A 177 -5.81 11.44 21.61
CA LYS A 177 -5.46 10.95 22.96
C LYS A 177 -5.13 9.46 22.94
N HIS A 178 -5.82 8.69 22.10
CA HIS A 178 -5.60 7.25 21.92
C HIS A 178 -4.23 6.96 21.30
N ALA A 179 -3.85 7.65 20.22
CA ALA A 179 -2.55 7.48 19.59
C ALA A 179 -1.39 7.83 20.54
N LYS A 180 -1.53 8.91 21.31
CA LYS A 180 -0.55 9.29 22.34
C LYS A 180 -0.41 8.21 23.42
N ALA A 181 -1.53 7.78 24.01
CA ALA A 181 -1.52 6.76 25.06
C ALA A 181 -0.92 5.43 24.57
N LYS A 182 -1.20 5.03 23.31
CA LYS A 182 -0.58 3.86 22.68
C LYS A 182 0.94 4.00 22.66
N VAL A 183 1.46 5.12 22.13
CA VAL A 183 2.90 5.34 22.05
C VAL A 183 3.55 5.41 23.45
N GLU A 184 2.91 6.06 24.42
CA GLU A 184 3.35 6.12 25.81
C GLU A 184 3.41 4.75 26.51
N GLN A 185 2.62 3.77 26.05
CA GLN A 185 2.76 2.38 26.49
C GLN A 185 3.92 1.69 25.79
N LEU A 186 4.03 1.82 24.47
CA LEU A 186 5.11 1.20 23.68
C LEU A 186 6.51 1.59 24.16
N ILE A 187 6.71 2.86 24.57
CA ILE A 187 8.02 3.33 25.07
C ILE A 187 8.43 2.72 26.42
N LYS A 188 7.50 2.11 27.16
CA LYS A 188 7.79 1.44 28.45
C LYS A 188 8.25 -0.01 28.26
N GLU A 189 8.15 -0.52 27.05
CA GLU A 189 8.52 -1.88 26.67
C GLU A 189 9.86 -1.90 25.91
N ASP A 190 10.26 -3.07 25.42
CA ASP A 190 11.41 -3.20 24.51
C ASP A 190 11.07 -2.59 23.14
N CYS A 191 11.32 -1.29 22.99
CA CYS A 191 11.08 -0.55 21.74
C CYS A 191 11.74 -1.21 20.53
N LYS A 192 12.96 -1.75 20.70
CA LYS A 192 13.70 -2.37 19.62
C LYS A 192 13.05 -3.69 19.23
N GLY A 193 12.75 -4.54 20.21
CA GLY A 193 12.02 -5.79 20.00
C GLY A 193 10.67 -5.58 19.33
N LEU A 194 9.87 -4.64 19.84
CA LEU A 194 8.57 -4.27 19.29
C LEU A 194 8.67 -3.78 17.84
N PHE A 195 9.63 -2.91 17.54
CA PHE A 195 9.83 -2.38 16.20
C PHE A 195 10.12 -3.48 15.18
N TYR A 196 11.05 -4.38 15.49
CA TYR A 196 11.40 -5.46 14.59
C TYR A 196 10.31 -6.54 14.49
N SER A 197 9.62 -6.86 15.58
CA SER A 197 8.44 -7.74 15.54
C SER A 197 7.35 -7.17 14.65
N PHE A 198 7.08 -5.86 14.77
CA PHE A 198 6.10 -5.19 13.91
C PHE A 198 6.50 -5.27 12.43
N LEU A 199 7.78 -5.05 12.11
CA LEU A 199 8.26 -5.19 10.73
C LEU A 199 8.12 -6.62 10.21
N GLU A 200 8.46 -7.64 11.02
CA GLU A 200 8.25 -9.05 10.69
C GLU A 200 6.79 -9.32 10.30
N ASP A 201 5.83 -8.86 11.12
CA ASP A 201 4.40 -8.98 10.84
C ASP A 201 3.99 -8.28 9.54
N GLN A 202 4.54 -7.08 9.28
CA GLN A 202 4.23 -6.35 8.04
C GLN A 202 4.80 -7.03 6.79
N PHE A 203 5.97 -7.65 6.89
CA PHE A 203 6.54 -8.42 5.78
C PHE A 203 5.78 -9.72 5.53
N GLU A 204 5.37 -10.43 6.59
CA GLU A 204 4.54 -11.63 6.46
C GLU A 204 3.19 -11.28 5.79
N ASN A 205 2.56 -10.19 6.25
CA ASN A 205 1.33 -9.67 5.63
C ASN A 205 1.54 -9.30 4.16
N LEU A 206 2.63 -8.59 3.84
CA LEU A 206 2.97 -8.23 2.46
C LEU A 206 3.11 -9.47 1.59
N LYS A 207 3.89 -10.46 2.04
CA LYS A 207 4.11 -11.72 1.31
C LYS A 207 2.80 -12.46 1.07
N GLN A 208 1.94 -12.55 2.08
CA GLN A 208 0.63 -13.18 1.97
C GLN A 208 -0.27 -12.46 0.96
N LYS A 209 -0.35 -11.12 1.02
CA LYS A 209 -1.15 -10.31 0.09
C LYS A 209 -0.62 -10.37 -1.34
N LEU A 210 0.69 -10.47 -1.53
CA LEU A 210 1.26 -10.69 -2.85
C LEU A 210 0.86 -12.06 -3.41
N LYS A 211 0.95 -13.13 -2.62
CA LYS A 211 0.49 -14.47 -3.03
C LYS A 211 -0.99 -14.49 -3.44
N GLU A 212 -1.85 -13.88 -2.62
CA GLU A 212 -3.26 -13.72 -2.93
C GLU A 212 -3.46 -13.01 -4.27
N TYR A 213 -2.80 -11.87 -4.49
CA TYR A 213 -2.92 -11.14 -5.76
C TYR A 213 -2.43 -11.97 -6.96
N GLN A 214 -1.30 -12.66 -6.84
CA GLN A 214 -0.77 -13.52 -7.91
C GLN A 214 -1.70 -14.70 -8.22
N SER A 215 -2.44 -15.24 -7.24
CA SER A 215 -3.43 -16.29 -7.49
C SER A 215 -4.62 -15.85 -8.36
N LEU A 216 -4.80 -14.53 -8.57
CA LEU A 216 -5.77 -13.99 -9.53
C LEU A 216 -5.25 -14.02 -10.98
N ASN A 217 -4.04 -14.53 -11.20
CA ASN A 217 -3.35 -14.60 -12.49
C ASN A 217 -3.31 -13.26 -13.23
N PRO A 218 -2.77 -12.18 -12.62
CA PRO A 218 -2.68 -10.89 -13.28
C PRO A 218 -1.76 -10.97 -14.50
N GLU A 219 -2.24 -10.48 -15.64
CA GLU A 219 -1.48 -10.51 -16.89
C GLU A 219 -0.40 -9.42 -16.93
N LYS A 220 0.60 -9.64 -17.79
CA LYS A 220 1.55 -8.59 -18.19
C LYS A 220 0.91 -7.81 -19.34
N VAL A 221 0.64 -6.53 -19.09
CA VAL A 221 -0.05 -5.62 -20.01
C VAL A 221 0.75 -4.32 -20.12
N ASN A 222 0.52 -3.54 -21.17
CA ASN A 222 1.15 -2.23 -21.29
C ASN A 222 0.48 -1.25 -20.32
N TYR A 223 1.29 -0.43 -19.65
CA TYR A 223 0.77 0.59 -18.76
C TYR A 223 1.52 1.90 -18.88
N LYS A 224 0.86 2.98 -18.45
CA LYS A 224 1.48 4.30 -18.29
C LYS A 224 1.04 4.92 -16.97
N ILE A 225 2.01 5.36 -16.17
CA ILE A 225 1.77 6.01 -14.89
C ILE A 225 2.20 7.47 -14.99
N LYS A 226 1.35 8.37 -14.51
CA LYS A 226 1.71 9.77 -14.25
C LYS A 226 1.37 10.11 -12.81
N ALA A 227 2.39 10.34 -11.99
CA ALA A 227 2.19 10.73 -10.61
C ALA A 227 3.00 12.00 -10.30
N GLY A 228 2.39 12.92 -9.54
CA GLY A 228 2.98 14.22 -9.19
C GLY A 228 2.46 15.35 -10.05
#